data_AF-A0A6G2JE46-F1
#
_entry.id   AF-A0A6G2JE46-F1
#
_cell.length_a   1.000
_cell.length_b   1.000
_cell.length_c   1.000
_cell.angle_alpha   90.00
_cell.angle_beta   90.00
_cell.angle_gamma   90.00
#
_symmetry.space_group_name_H-M   'P 1'
#
loop_
_entity.id
_entity.type
_entity.pdbx_description
1 polymer ?
#
loop_
_entity_poly.entity_id
_entity_poly.type
_entity_poly.pdbx_seq_one_letter_code
_entity_poly.pdbx_strand_id
1 'polypeptide(L)'
;MSRAVLAGVIAAVRRSVSQVCDPEYPEVTIAELGILERVSSSDGGSTVRIELVPTMLGCPALDVIARDVTDAARAVCAGADVSIEVSFVDDPVWTPDRIAPSAVGFLAREYSVAVRSRSAAASCPICGNVALEHRSDFGPTPCRSVEWCPSCRNPIEVVGRVDLPAAIGAAPASRASA
;
A
#
# COMPACT_ATOMS: atom_id res chain seq x y z
N MET A 1 -9.09 -2.89 30.96
CA MET A 1 -9.41 -4.21 30.36
C MET A 1 -8.39 -5.26 30.79
N SER A 2 -8.76 -6.54 30.88
CA SER A 2 -7.76 -7.60 31.05
C SER A 2 -6.93 -7.76 29.78
N ARG A 3 -5.68 -8.22 29.92
CA ARG A 3 -4.77 -8.41 28.78
C ARG A 3 -5.33 -9.36 27.71
N ALA A 4 -6.07 -10.39 28.13
CA ALA A 4 -6.72 -11.35 27.23
C ALA A 4 -7.85 -10.69 26.42
N VAL A 5 -8.66 -9.84 27.04
CA VAL A 5 -9.74 -9.11 26.35
C VAL A 5 -9.15 -8.12 25.35
N LEU A 6 -8.11 -7.38 25.74
CA LEU A 6 -7.42 -6.45 24.84
C LEU A 6 -6.82 -7.16 23.61
N ALA A 7 -6.16 -8.30 23.82
CA ALA A 7 -5.65 -9.11 22.71
C ALA A 7 -6.77 -9.58 21.76
N GLY A 8 -7.93 -9.95 22.33
CA GLY A 8 -9.12 -10.29 21.55
C GLY A 8 -9.64 -9.13 20.70
N VAL A 9 -9.71 -7.93 21.27
CA VAL A 9 -10.11 -6.70 20.56
C VAL A 9 -9.13 -6.38 19.43
N ILE A 10 -7.82 -6.36 19.70
CA ILE A 10 -6.80 -6.09 18.67
C ILE A 10 -6.90 -7.11 17.52
N ALA A 11 -7.11 -8.39 17.83
CA ALA A 11 -7.27 -9.43 16.81
C ALA A 11 -8.54 -9.25 15.99
N ALA A 12 -9.65 -8.83 16.61
CA ALA A 12 -10.90 -8.52 15.91
C ALA A 12 -10.75 -7.31 14.99
N VAL A 13 -10.17 -6.21 15.49
CA VAL A 13 -9.86 -5.01 14.70
C VAL A 13 -8.97 -5.37 13.53
N ARG A 14 -7.85 -6.07 13.76
CA ARG A 14 -6.93 -6.48 12.70
C ARG A 14 -7.65 -7.27 11.61
N ARG A 15 -8.49 -8.25 11.97
CA ARG A 15 -9.26 -9.00 10.97
C ARG A 15 -10.22 -8.11 10.18
N SER A 16 -10.93 -7.21 10.85
CA SER A 16 -11.90 -6.30 10.22
C SER A 16 -11.22 -5.36 9.22
N VAL A 17 -10.20 -4.61 9.68
CA VAL A 17 -9.52 -3.61 8.84
C VAL A 17 -8.71 -4.24 7.72
N SER A 18 -8.26 -5.49 7.87
CA SER A 18 -7.59 -6.23 6.79
C SER A 18 -8.53 -6.53 5.60
N GLN A 19 -9.83 -6.32 5.72
CA GLN A 19 -10.81 -6.54 4.66
C GLN A 19 -11.26 -5.24 3.98
N VAL A 20 -10.74 -4.08 4.41
CA VAL A 20 -10.98 -2.81 3.72
C VAL A 20 -10.34 -2.89 2.34
N CYS A 21 -11.11 -2.57 1.31
CA CYS A 21 -10.63 -2.54 -0.08
C CYS A 21 -9.99 -1.19 -0.42
N ASP A 22 -9.03 -1.22 -1.33
CA ASP A 22 -8.49 0.01 -1.90
C ASP A 22 -9.52 0.62 -2.88
N PRO A 23 -9.81 1.93 -2.82
CA PRO A 23 -10.81 2.54 -3.68
C PRO A 23 -10.40 2.60 -5.17
N GLU A 24 -9.10 2.44 -5.49
CA GLU A 24 -8.62 2.29 -6.87
C GLU A 24 -8.75 0.84 -7.38
N TYR A 25 -8.77 -0.14 -6.46
CA TYR A 25 -8.95 -1.57 -6.75
C TYR A 25 -10.02 -2.18 -5.81
N PRO A 26 -11.32 -1.97 -6.10
CA PRO A 26 -12.42 -2.30 -5.17
C PRO A 26 -12.48 -3.77 -4.72
N GLU A 27 -11.79 -4.68 -5.42
CA GLU A 27 -11.71 -6.10 -5.13
C GLU A 27 -10.40 -6.53 -4.44
N VAL A 28 -9.47 -5.61 -4.20
CA VAL A 28 -8.17 -5.89 -3.57
C VAL A 28 -8.09 -5.18 -2.23
N THR A 29 -7.76 -5.94 -1.18
CA THR A 29 -7.71 -5.40 0.17
C THR A 29 -6.44 -4.61 0.46
N ILE A 30 -6.50 -3.68 1.42
CA ILE A 30 -5.31 -2.98 1.93
C ILE A 30 -4.30 -3.95 2.57
N ALA A 31 -4.74 -5.11 3.04
CA ALA A 31 -3.85 -6.14 3.55
C ALA A 31 -3.10 -6.85 2.42
N GLU A 32 -3.78 -7.15 1.31
CA GLU A 32 -3.16 -7.74 0.13
C GLU A 32 -2.22 -6.79 -0.61
N LEU A 33 -2.51 -5.49 -0.60
CA LEU A 33 -1.57 -4.47 -1.10
C LEU A 33 -0.42 -4.17 -0.13
N GLY A 34 -0.45 -4.76 1.07
CA GLY A 34 0.54 -4.52 2.11
C GLY A 34 0.54 -3.09 2.64
N ILE A 35 -0.60 -2.39 2.58
CA ILE A 35 -0.80 -1.05 3.14
C ILE A 35 -1.00 -1.14 4.67
N LEU A 36 -1.68 -2.17 5.17
CA LEU A 36 -1.84 -2.38 6.61
C LEU A 36 -0.52 -2.82 7.25
N GLU A 37 0.11 -1.95 8.04
CA GLU A 37 1.40 -2.23 8.68
C GLU A 37 1.22 -2.81 10.07
N ARG A 38 0.44 -2.14 10.92
CA ARG A 38 0.33 -2.54 12.33
C ARG A 38 -1.05 -2.24 12.89
N VAL A 39 -1.49 -3.15 13.75
CA VAL A 39 -2.59 -2.90 14.70
C VAL A 39 -2.06 -3.24 16.08
N SER A 40 -2.07 -2.25 16.96
CA SER A 40 -1.55 -2.33 18.33
C SER A 40 -2.46 -1.57 19.30
N SER A 41 -2.16 -1.64 20.59
CA SER A 41 -2.82 -0.83 21.61
C SER A 41 -1.83 0.16 22.25
N SER A 42 -2.29 1.36 22.56
CA SER A 42 -1.58 2.34 23.38
C SER A 42 -2.37 2.68 24.66
N ASP A 43 -1.80 3.55 25.49
CA ASP A 43 -2.46 4.14 26.66
C ASP A 43 -2.99 3.12 27.67
N GLY A 44 -2.24 2.04 27.90
CA GLY A 44 -2.67 0.98 28.82
C GLY A 44 -3.87 0.15 28.30
N GLY A 45 -4.18 0.25 27.00
CA GLY A 45 -5.22 -0.53 26.34
C GLY A 45 -6.53 0.20 26.09
N SER A 46 -6.59 1.52 26.33
CA SER A 46 -7.77 2.34 26.00
C SER A 46 -7.78 2.85 24.57
N THR A 47 -6.66 2.76 23.85
CA THR A 47 -6.56 3.22 22.45
C THR A 47 -6.08 2.07 21.58
N VAL A 48 -6.75 1.84 20.45
CA VAL A 48 -6.28 0.95 19.38
C VAL A 48 -5.69 1.80 18.26
N ARG A 49 -4.38 1.62 18.02
CA ARG A 49 -3.63 2.31 16.97
C ARG A 49 -3.54 1.43 15.73
N ILE A 50 -3.91 1.99 14.59
CA ILE A 50 -3.85 1.35 13.28
C ILE A 50 -2.92 2.17 12.40
N GLU A 51 -1.78 1.56 12.06
CA GLU A 51 -0.74 2.19 11.25
C GLU A 51 -0.83 1.65 9.83
N LEU A 52 -0.89 2.58 8.87
CA LEU A 52 -0.98 2.32 7.44
C LEU A 52 0.27 2.87 6.75
N VAL A 53 0.78 2.16 5.75
CA VAL A 53 1.91 2.58 4.94
C VAL A 53 1.39 2.95 3.55
N PRO A 54 1.42 4.24 3.16
CA PRO A 54 0.84 4.68 1.90
C PRO A 54 1.65 4.16 0.70
N THR A 55 0.98 3.70 -0.35
CA THR A 55 1.64 3.19 -1.56
C THR A 55 2.53 4.23 -2.23
N MET A 56 2.16 5.50 -2.12
CA MET A 56 2.89 6.67 -2.60
C MET A 56 2.56 7.90 -1.75
N LEU A 57 3.49 8.86 -1.70
CA LEU A 57 3.24 10.17 -1.13
C LEU A 57 2.20 10.94 -1.97
N GLY A 58 1.25 11.59 -1.30
CA GLY A 58 0.23 12.42 -1.96
C GLY A 58 -0.90 11.63 -2.64
N CYS A 59 -1.09 10.37 -2.28
CA CYS A 59 -2.21 9.57 -2.79
C CYS A 59 -3.56 10.26 -2.45
N PRO A 60 -4.44 10.52 -3.44
CA PRO A 60 -5.73 11.18 -3.19
C PRO A 60 -6.71 10.29 -2.40
N ALA A 61 -6.46 8.97 -2.36
CA ALA A 61 -7.33 8.00 -1.70
C ALA A 61 -7.11 7.89 -0.18
N LEU A 62 -6.10 8.54 0.40
CA LEU A 62 -5.72 8.35 1.81
C LEU A 62 -6.87 8.67 2.78
N ASP A 63 -7.62 9.75 2.52
CA ASP A 63 -8.75 10.13 3.37
C ASP A 63 -9.92 9.14 3.27
N VAL A 64 -10.10 8.50 2.11
CA VAL A 64 -11.12 7.44 1.93
C VAL A 64 -10.70 6.22 2.73
N ILE A 65 -9.47 5.73 2.52
CA ILE A 65 -8.92 4.57 3.23
C ILE A 65 -8.96 4.78 4.74
N ALA A 66 -8.55 5.95 5.24
CA ALA A 66 -8.56 6.24 6.68
C ALA A 66 -9.96 6.20 7.29
N ARG A 67 -10.97 6.70 6.56
CA ARG A 67 -12.38 6.63 6.99
C ARG A 67 -12.87 5.19 7.00
N ASP A 68 -12.66 4.45 5.92
CA ASP A 68 -13.13 3.06 5.80
C ASP A 68 -12.48 2.14 6.85
N VAL A 69 -11.19 2.34 7.13
CA VAL A 69 -10.46 1.65 8.21
C VAL A 69 -11.03 2.01 9.59
N THR A 70 -11.30 3.30 9.83
CA THR A 70 -11.89 3.77 11.08
C THR A 70 -13.26 3.14 11.31
N ASP A 71 -14.10 3.10 10.28
CA ASP A 71 -15.45 2.56 10.36
C ASP A 71 -15.43 1.04 10.54
N ALA A 72 -14.56 0.32 9.81
CA ALA A 72 -14.35 -1.11 9.98
C ALA A 72 -13.84 -1.47 11.38
N ALA A 73 -12.97 -0.67 11.97
CA ALA A 73 -12.48 -0.86 13.33
C ALA A 73 -13.58 -0.60 14.37
N ARG A 74 -14.36 0.48 14.21
CA ARG A 74 -15.46 0.84 15.12
C ARG A 74 -16.55 -0.24 15.14
N ALA A 75 -16.87 -0.82 13.98
CA ALA A 75 -17.90 -1.85 13.86
C ALA A 75 -17.65 -3.07 14.76
N VAL A 76 -16.37 -3.43 14.98
CA VAL A 76 -15.99 -4.58 15.82
C VAL A 76 -15.61 -4.22 17.25
N CYS A 77 -15.54 -2.91 17.56
CA CYS A 77 -15.29 -2.38 18.90
C CYS A 77 -16.57 -1.92 19.60
N ALA A 78 -17.75 -2.07 19.00
CA ALA A 78 -19.02 -1.69 19.61
C ALA A 78 -19.23 -2.41 20.96
N GLY A 79 -18.99 -1.70 22.07
CA GLY A 79 -19.08 -2.23 23.44
C GLY A 79 -17.73 -2.35 24.18
N ALA A 80 -16.60 -2.17 23.49
CA ALA A 80 -15.32 -1.93 24.15
C ALA A 80 -15.12 -0.41 24.31
N ASP A 81 -14.84 0.05 25.53
CA ASP A 81 -14.51 1.46 25.81
C ASP A 81 -13.07 1.76 25.31
N VAL A 82 -12.92 1.81 23.99
CA VAL A 82 -11.64 2.04 23.30
C VAL A 82 -11.78 3.14 22.24
N SER A 83 -10.77 4.01 22.17
CA SER A 83 -10.60 4.96 21.08
C SER A 83 -9.89 4.29 19.89
N ILE A 84 -10.18 4.76 18.68
CA ILE A 84 -9.53 4.30 17.44
C ILE A 84 -8.69 5.46 16.90
N GLU A 85 -7.40 5.20 16.68
CA GLU A 85 -6.48 6.14 16.04
C GLU A 85 -5.92 5.49 14.76
N VAL A 86 -6.17 6.11 13.62
CA VAL A 86 -5.62 5.68 12.32
C VAL A 86 -4.59 6.70 11.88
N SER A 87 -3.40 6.24 11.51
CA SER A 87 -2.31 7.11 11.04
C SER A 87 -1.57 6.48 9.88
N PHE A 88 -1.12 7.33 8.94
CA PHE A 88 -0.17 6.93 7.91
C PHE A 88 1.26 7.14 8.41
N VAL A 89 2.10 6.13 8.26
CA VAL A 89 3.51 6.14 8.65
C VAL A 89 4.41 6.08 7.41
N ASP A 90 5.56 6.72 7.48
CA ASP A 90 6.56 6.81 6.41
C ASP A 90 7.75 5.85 6.59
N ASP A 91 7.87 5.23 7.77
CA ASP A 91 8.80 4.14 8.07
C ASP A 91 8.04 2.88 8.54
N PRO A 92 8.08 1.77 7.80
CA PRO A 92 8.85 1.56 6.57
C PRO A 92 8.22 2.23 5.34
N VAL A 93 9.05 2.60 4.37
CA VAL A 93 8.58 3.03 3.04
C VAL A 93 7.90 1.86 2.32
N TRP A 94 6.76 2.13 1.69
CA TRP A 94 6.07 1.12 0.88
C TRP A 94 6.91 0.70 -0.33
N THR A 95 7.01 -0.61 -0.57
CA THR A 95 7.56 -1.14 -1.82
C THR A 95 6.57 -2.11 -2.46
N PRO A 96 6.62 -2.28 -3.79
CA PRO A 96 5.74 -3.24 -4.48
C PRO A 96 5.90 -4.69 -4.03
N ASP A 97 7.03 -5.04 -3.40
CA ASP A 97 7.24 -6.38 -2.81
C ASP A 97 6.28 -6.69 -1.66
N ARG A 98 5.59 -5.68 -1.13
CA ARG A 98 4.57 -5.84 -0.08
C ARG A 98 3.26 -6.42 -0.64
N ILE A 99 3.04 -6.36 -1.96
CA ILE A 99 1.84 -6.88 -2.60
C ILE A 99 1.85 -8.41 -2.52
N ALA A 100 0.78 -8.99 -1.99
CA ALA A 100 0.61 -10.43 -1.90
C ALA A 100 0.62 -11.08 -3.30
N PRO A 101 1.21 -12.29 -3.47
CA PRO A 101 1.23 -12.98 -4.76
C PRO A 101 -0.17 -13.18 -5.38
N SER A 102 -1.20 -13.38 -4.56
CA SER A 102 -2.60 -13.45 -5.00
C SER A 102 -3.05 -12.16 -5.67
N ALA A 103 -2.75 -11.02 -5.07
CA ALA A 103 -3.08 -9.70 -5.61
C ALA A 103 -2.27 -9.37 -6.86
N VAL A 104 -0.99 -9.75 -6.96
CA VAL A 104 -0.22 -9.60 -8.21
C VAL A 104 -0.92 -10.29 -9.37
N GLY A 105 -1.33 -11.54 -9.18
CA GLY A 105 -2.05 -12.30 -10.20
C GLY A 105 -3.45 -11.74 -10.50
N PHE A 106 -4.14 -11.20 -9.51
CA PHE A 106 -5.44 -10.55 -9.69
C PHE A 106 -5.32 -9.24 -10.47
N LEU A 107 -4.40 -8.35 -10.07
CA LEU A 107 -4.10 -7.08 -10.73
C LEU A 107 -3.78 -7.27 -12.21
N ALA A 108 -2.97 -8.27 -12.53
CA ALA A 108 -2.62 -8.63 -13.89
C ALA A 108 -3.85 -9.02 -14.73
N ARG A 109 -4.74 -9.87 -14.19
CA ARG A 109 -5.87 -10.40 -14.96
C ARG A 109 -7.04 -9.43 -15.07
N GLU A 110 -7.41 -8.80 -13.97
CA GLU A 110 -8.65 -8.03 -13.88
C GLU A 110 -8.45 -6.55 -14.26
N TYR A 111 -7.26 -5.99 -14.00
CA TYR A 111 -6.97 -4.58 -14.30
C TYR A 111 -5.87 -4.37 -15.33
N SER A 112 -5.27 -5.44 -15.88
CA SER A 112 -4.11 -5.34 -16.77
C SER A 112 -2.95 -4.51 -16.19
N VAL A 113 -2.81 -4.56 -14.85
CA VAL A 113 -1.74 -3.88 -14.11
C VAL A 113 -0.63 -4.88 -13.79
N ALA A 114 0.59 -4.58 -14.24
CA ALA A 114 1.76 -5.37 -13.84
C ALA A 114 2.38 -4.81 -12.55
N VAL A 115 3.08 -5.68 -11.82
CA VAL A 115 3.82 -5.28 -10.62
C VAL A 115 5.31 -5.42 -10.91
N ARG A 116 6.07 -4.34 -10.72
CA ARG A 116 7.52 -4.34 -10.71
C ARG A 116 8.00 -4.44 -9.27
N SER A 117 8.45 -5.62 -8.87
CA SER A 117 9.09 -5.84 -7.57
C SER A 117 10.54 -5.32 -7.58
N ARG A 118 11.18 -5.18 -6.41
CA ARG A 118 12.61 -4.82 -6.34
C ARG A 118 13.53 -5.89 -6.90
N SER A 119 13.07 -7.14 -6.92
CA SER A 119 13.88 -8.32 -7.30
C SER A 119 13.58 -8.85 -8.70
N ALA A 120 12.51 -8.38 -9.34
CA ALA A 120 12.07 -8.86 -10.64
C ALA A 120 11.39 -7.77 -11.46
N ALA A 121 11.72 -7.74 -12.76
CA ALA A 121 11.05 -6.91 -13.75
C ALA A 121 9.56 -7.27 -13.86
N ALA A 122 8.74 -6.27 -14.21
CA ALA A 122 7.33 -6.49 -14.50
C ALA A 122 7.17 -7.34 -15.78
N SER A 123 6.24 -8.29 -15.76
CA SER A 123 5.81 -9.04 -16.94
C SER A 123 4.53 -8.45 -17.53
N CYS A 124 4.43 -8.41 -18.85
CA CYS A 124 3.20 -8.04 -19.54
C CYS A 124 2.04 -8.95 -19.12
N PRO A 125 0.94 -8.42 -18.56
CA PRO A 125 -0.20 -9.23 -18.12
C PRO A 125 -0.97 -9.87 -19.30
N ILE A 126 -0.80 -9.34 -20.51
CA ILE A 126 -1.51 -9.79 -21.71
C ILE A 126 -0.80 -10.97 -22.38
N CYS A 127 0.53 -10.90 -22.54
CA CYS A 127 1.28 -11.91 -23.32
C CYS A 127 2.48 -12.52 -22.59
N GLY A 128 2.78 -12.10 -21.36
CA GLY A 128 3.88 -12.62 -20.55
C GLY A 128 5.27 -12.08 -20.91
N ASN A 129 5.42 -11.21 -21.92
CA ASN A 129 6.71 -10.62 -22.25
C ASN A 129 7.27 -9.79 -21.08
N VAL A 130 8.54 -10.01 -20.74
CA VAL A 130 9.25 -9.31 -19.65
C VAL A 130 10.10 -8.13 -20.15
N ALA A 131 10.30 -8.02 -21.46
CA ALA A 131 11.01 -6.90 -22.09
C ALA A 131 10.06 -5.72 -22.32
N LEU A 132 9.50 -5.17 -21.24
CA LEU A 132 8.70 -3.95 -21.28
C LEU A 132 9.60 -2.72 -21.45
N GLU A 133 9.18 -1.78 -22.28
CA GLU A 133 9.91 -0.53 -22.56
C GLU A 133 9.26 0.64 -21.83
N HIS A 134 10.03 1.37 -21.04
CA HIS A 134 9.52 2.53 -20.32
C HIS A 134 9.00 3.62 -21.26
N ARG A 135 7.83 4.17 -20.96
CA ARG A 135 7.21 5.26 -21.73
C ARG A 135 6.89 6.49 -20.91
N SER A 136 6.45 6.33 -19.67
CA SER A 136 6.09 7.44 -18.80
C SER A 136 6.22 7.04 -17.33
N ASP A 137 6.79 7.92 -16.53
CA ASP A 137 6.77 7.83 -15.07
C ASP A 137 5.38 8.13 -14.47
N PHE A 138 4.45 8.63 -15.29
CA PHE A 138 3.11 9.03 -14.89
C PHE A 138 2.05 8.16 -15.57
N GLY A 139 1.24 7.47 -14.77
CA GLY A 139 0.04 6.76 -15.18
C GLY A 139 -1.25 7.43 -14.65
N PRO A 140 -2.39 6.72 -14.67
CA PRO A 140 -3.68 7.26 -14.20
C PRO A 140 -3.70 7.62 -12.72
N THR A 141 -2.87 6.93 -11.93
CA THR A 141 -2.72 7.18 -10.50
C THR A 141 -1.24 7.36 -10.16
N PRO A 142 -0.87 8.13 -9.11
CA PRO A 142 0.53 8.45 -8.84
C PRO A 142 1.42 7.23 -8.59
N CYS A 143 0.85 6.10 -8.19
CA CYS A 143 1.57 4.84 -7.95
C CYS A 143 1.84 4.02 -9.21
N ARG A 144 1.31 4.45 -10.36
CA ARG A 144 1.44 3.75 -11.64
C ARG A 144 2.33 4.53 -12.61
N SER A 145 3.14 3.77 -13.33
CA SER A 145 3.88 4.19 -14.53
C SER A 145 3.28 3.51 -15.76
N VAL A 146 3.68 3.95 -16.95
CA VAL A 146 3.26 3.33 -18.22
C VAL A 146 4.48 2.82 -18.97
N GLU A 147 4.39 1.55 -19.35
CA GLU A 147 5.38 0.83 -20.15
C GLU A 147 4.74 0.38 -21.48
N TRP A 148 5.56 0.01 -22.46
CA TRP A 148 5.11 -0.51 -23.74
C TRP A 148 5.59 -1.95 -23.93
N CYS A 149 4.68 -2.84 -24.31
CA CYS A 149 5.05 -4.21 -24.65
C CYS A 149 5.33 -4.34 -26.16
N PRO A 150 6.57 -4.60 -26.60
CA PRO A 150 6.87 -4.76 -28.03
C PRO A 150 6.24 -6.01 -28.66
N SER A 151 5.94 -7.04 -27.86
CA SER A 151 5.38 -8.31 -28.35
C SER A 151 3.90 -8.20 -28.71
N CYS A 152 3.06 -7.70 -27.81
CA CYS A 152 1.62 -7.56 -28.05
C CYS A 152 1.18 -6.15 -28.44
N ARG A 153 2.09 -5.17 -28.43
CA ARG A 153 1.84 -3.77 -28.81
C ARG A 153 0.75 -3.10 -27.98
N ASN A 154 0.77 -3.32 -26.67
CA ASN A 154 -0.14 -2.66 -25.73
C ASN A 154 0.66 -1.77 -24.75
N PRO A 155 0.08 -0.63 -24.33
CA PRO A 155 0.54 0.07 -23.14
C PRO A 155 0.18 -0.76 -21.91
N ILE A 156 1.14 -0.92 -20.99
CA ILE A 156 1.00 -1.69 -19.76
C ILE A 156 1.19 -0.73 -18.59
N GLU A 157 0.20 -0.64 -17.72
CA GLU A 157 0.34 0.07 -16.45
C GLU A 157 1.17 -0.78 -15.50
N VAL A 158 2.12 -0.14 -14.81
CA VAL A 158 3.02 -0.82 -13.88
C VAL A 158 3.04 -0.13 -12.53
N VAL A 159 2.68 -0.87 -11.49
CA VAL A 159 2.89 -0.48 -10.10
C VAL A 159 4.33 -0.77 -9.71
N GLY A 160 4.98 0.23 -9.14
CA GLY A 160 6.40 0.19 -8.79
C GLY A 160 7.23 1.10 -9.68
N ARG A 161 7.98 1.99 -9.06
CA ARG A 161 8.83 2.93 -9.79
C ARG A 161 9.95 2.18 -10.50
N VAL A 162 10.34 2.68 -11.67
CA VAL A 162 11.71 2.48 -12.15
C VAL A 162 12.59 3.07 -11.05
N ASP A 163 13.64 2.38 -10.61
CA ASP A 163 14.60 2.96 -9.67
C ASP A 163 15.02 4.33 -10.21
N LEU A 164 14.47 5.41 -9.65
CA LEU A 164 15.05 6.72 -9.82
C LEU A 164 16.43 6.56 -9.19
N PRO A 165 17.53 6.85 -9.91
CA PRO A 165 18.84 6.89 -9.27
C PRO A 165 18.70 7.72 -7.99
N ALA A 166 19.27 7.23 -6.89
CA ALA A 166 19.14 7.74 -5.51
C ALA A 166 19.66 9.19 -5.32
N ALA A 167 19.21 10.12 -6.15
CA ALA A 167 19.77 11.44 -6.38
C ALA A 167 18.71 12.55 -6.28
N ILE A 168 17.61 12.30 -5.56
CA ILE A 168 16.68 13.34 -5.14
C ILE A 168 16.50 13.22 -3.63
N GLY A 169 17.56 13.56 -2.87
CA GLY A 169 17.53 13.45 -1.40
C GLY A 169 18.85 13.69 -0.67
N ALA A 170 19.98 13.80 -1.36
CA ALA A 170 21.20 14.29 -0.72
C ALA A 170 21.06 15.81 -0.52
N ALA A 171 20.79 16.23 0.71
CA ALA A 171 20.97 17.61 1.13
C ALA A 171 22.38 18.08 0.72
N PRO A 172 22.56 19.29 0.17
CA PRO A 172 23.89 19.77 -0.16
C PRO A 172 24.73 19.77 1.12
N ALA A 173 25.89 19.09 1.07
CA ALA A 173 26.86 19.14 2.15
C ALA A 173 27.13 20.62 2.48
N SER A 174 26.90 21.00 3.73
CA SER A 174 27.24 22.33 4.22
C SER A 174 28.72 22.56 3.93
N ARG A 175 29.00 23.62 3.17
CA ARG A 175 30.37 24.11 3.03
C ARG A 175 30.83 24.56 4.41
N ALA A 176 31.69 23.79 5.05
CA ALA A 176 32.51 24.25 6.14
C ALA A 176 33.40 25.39 5.64
N SER A 177 33.45 26.44 6.43
CA SER A 177 34.05 27.75 6.19
C SER A 177 35.54 27.71 5.84
N ALA A 178 35.96 28.73 5.09
CA ALA A 178 37.25 29.39 5.24
C ALA A 178 36.97 30.89 5.44
#